data_AF-A0A4Z0PZ71-F1
#
_entry.id   AF-A0A4Z0PZ71-F1
#
_cell.length_a   1.000
_cell.length_b   1.000
_cell.length_c   1.000
_cell.angle_alpha   90.00
_cell.angle_beta   90.00
_cell.angle_gamma   90.00
#
_symmetry.space_group_name_H-M   'P 1'
#
loop_
_entity.id
_entity.type
_entity.pdbx_description
1 polymer ?
#
loop_
_entity_poly.entity_id
_entity_poly.type
_entity_poly.pdbx_seq_one_letter_code
_entity_poly.pdbx_strand_id
1 'polypeptide(L)'
;MEHSEEKWAQEYEKTLTELFGPPEKRRRRERGYFANLRRRHSEPLIRNILRVLAQVEDFAPARRLREMDIRHDPLPELIRPYDYPWFRLSNIRWVGELLEVNAVHGMERAGGAQMFVLRHTAAGLRLHALGLRSVA
;
A
#
# COMPACT_ATOMS: atom_id res chain seq x y z
N MET A 1 22.93 12.82 -22.51
CA MET A 1 22.31 12.00 -21.44
C MET A 1 20.81 12.29 -21.26
N GLU A 2 20.27 13.41 -21.79
CA GLU A 2 18.85 13.80 -21.65
C GLU A 2 17.85 12.88 -22.38
N HIS A 3 18.20 12.29 -23.53
CA HIS A 3 17.31 11.38 -24.28
C HIS A 3 16.93 10.08 -23.53
N SER A 4 17.62 9.75 -22.43
CA SER A 4 17.32 8.54 -21.66
C SER A 4 16.18 8.74 -20.66
N GLU A 5 16.00 9.95 -20.13
CA GLU A 5 15.01 10.22 -19.09
C GLU A 5 13.61 10.43 -19.67
N GLU A 6 13.50 11.17 -20.77
CA GLU A 6 12.22 11.37 -21.46
C GLU A 6 11.64 10.05 -21.99
N LYS A 7 12.50 9.19 -22.56
CA LYS A 7 12.09 7.87 -23.05
C LYS A 7 11.62 6.98 -21.90
N TRP A 8 12.33 7.00 -20.77
CA TRP A 8 11.92 6.25 -19.58
C TRP A 8 10.58 6.76 -19.03
N ALA A 9 10.39 8.08 -18.95
CA ALA A 9 9.13 8.67 -18.48
C ALA A 9 7.94 8.32 -19.40
N GLN A 10 8.15 8.27 -20.71
CA GLN A 10 7.13 7.84 -21.68
C GLN A 10 6.77 6.35 -21.54
N GLU A 11 7.77 5.48 -21.43
CA GLU A 11 7.56 4.05 -21.22
C GLU A 11 6.85 3.78 -19.88
N TYR A 12 7.25 4.51 -18.83
CA TYR A 12 6.64 4.45 -17.52
C TYR A 12 5.16 4.87 -17.54
N GLU A 13 4.85 6.01 -18.15
CA GLU A 13 3.46 6.50 -18.28
C GLU A 13 2.60 5.54 -19.12
N LYS A 14 3.18 4.95 -20.18
CA LYS A 14 2.51 3.91 -20.97
C LYS A 14 2.15 2.71 -20.10
N THR A 15 3.09 2.18 -19.31
CA THR A 15 2.82 1.07 -18.38
C THR A 15 1.73 1.43 -17.38
N LEU A 16 1.78 2.61 -16.75
CA LEU A 16 0.74 3.02 -15.81
C LEU A 16 -0.63 3.20 -16.47
N THR A 17 -0.65 3.70 -17.71
CA THR A 17 -1.89 3.84 -18.49
C THR A 17 -2.51 2.49 -18.82
N GLU A 18 -1.69 1.51 -19.21
CA GLU A 18 -2.16 0.13 -19.43
C GLU A 18 -2.72 -0.52 -18.15
N LEU A 19 -2.07 -0.30 -17.00
CA LEU A 19 -2.47 -0.93 -15.74
C LEU A 19 -3.68 -0.26 -15.06
N PHE A 20 -3.71 1.07 -15.05
CA PHE A 20 -4.63 1.83 -14.19
C PHE A 20 -5.50 2.84 -14.95
N GLY A 21 -5.23 3.02 -16.25
CA GLY A 21 -5.84 4.03 -17.10
C GLY A 21 -5.06 5.34 -17.13
N PRO A 22 -5.56 6.32 -17.91
CA PRO A 22 -4.86 7.59 -18.15
C PRO A 22 -4.67 8.42 -16.87
N PRO A 23 -3.72 9.37 -16.84
CA PRO A 23 -3.37 10.17 -15.67
C PRO A 23 -4.56 10.78 -14.91
N GLU A 24 -5.54 11.35 -15.61
CA GLU A 24 -6.73 11.96 -14.99
C GLU A 24 -7.56 10.94 -14.22
N LYS A 25 -7.70 9.73 -14.79
CA LYS A 25 -8.43 8.62 -14.17
C LYS A 25 -7.68 8.13 -12.94
N ARG A 26 -6.35 8.00 -12.99
CA ARG A 26 -5.54 7.61 -11.83
C ARG A 26 -5.64 8.62 -10.71
N ARG A 27 -5.44 9.92 -11.00
CA ARG A 27 -5.57 11.01 -10.02
C ARG A 27 -6.96 11.03 -9.36
N ARG A 28 -8.03 10.83 -10.13
CA ARG A 28 -9.40 10.73 -9.58
C ARG A 28 -9.56 9.52 -8.66
N ARG A 29 -9.06 8.35 -9.06
CA ARG A 29 -9.13 7.12 -8.26
C ARG A 29 -8.30 7.21 -6.99
N GLU A 30 -7.14 7.85 -7.06
CA GLU A 30 -6.25 8.09 -5.90
C GLU A 30 -6.93 8.97 -4.86
N ARG A 31 -7.51 10.10 -5.28
CA ARG A 31 -8.30 10.95 -4.38
C ARG A 31 -9.45 10.18 -3.74
N GLY A 32 -10.19 9.40 -4.52
CA GLY A 32 -11.27 8.55 -4.01
C GLY A 32 -10.79 7.49 -3.03
N TYR A 33 -9.62 6.89 -3.27
CA TYR A 33 -9.00 5.92 -2.39
C TYR A 33 -8.67 6.55 -1.02
N PHE A 34 -7.94 7.66 -1.00
CA PHE A 34 -7.56 8.32 0.25
C PHE A 34 -8.75 8.91 1.00
N ALA A 35 -9.74 9.47 0.28
CA ALA A 35 -10.97 9.94 0.90
C ALA A 35 -11.71 8.79 1.59
N ASN A 36 -11.82 7.63 0.96
CA ASN A 36 -12.46 6.46 1.57
C ASN A 36 -11.64 5.89 2.73
N LEU A 37 -10.31 5.86 2.61
CA LEU A 37 -9.41 5.38 3.65
C LEU A 37 -9.52 6.25 4.92
N ARG A 38 -9.46 7.57 4.77
CA ARG A 38 -9.61 8.56 5.86
C ARG A 38 -11.01 8.58 6.47
N ARG A 39 -12.05 8.32 5.66
CA ARG A 39 -13.43 8.23 6.17
C ARG A 39 -13.63 7.03 7.09
N ARG A 40 -12.94 5.91 6.83
CA ARG A 40 -13.14 4.64 7.55
C ARG A 40 -12.14 4.43 8.67
N HIS A 41 -10.94 4.99 8.55
CA HIS A 41 -9.83 4.74 9.45
C HIS A 41 -9.13 6.05 9.78
N SER A 42 -8.71 6.18 11.03
CA SER A 42 -7.90 7.32 11.45
C SER A 42 -6.50 7.22 10.82
N GLU A 43 -5.90 8.37 10.53
CA GLU A 43 -4.53 8.42 10.02
C GLU A 43 -3.51 7.77 10.98
N PRO A 44 -3.59 7.95 12.31
CA PRO A 44 -2.74 7.21 13.25
C PRO A 44 -2.86 5.68 13.13
N LEU A 45 -4.06 5.13 12.90
CA LEU A 45 -4.25 3.70 12.70
C LEU A 45 -3.53 3.23 11.42
N ILE A 46 -3.70 3.97 10.32
CA ILE A 46 -3.04 3.66 9.04
C ILE A 46 -1.52 3.67 9.21
N ARG A 47 -0.97 4.70 9.86
CA ARG A 47 0.48 4.80 10.12
C ARG A 47 0.97 3.66 11.01
N ASN A 48 0.19 3.24 12.02
CA ASN A 48 0.53 2.08 12.84
C ASN A 48 0.58 0.78 12.02
N ILE A 49 -0.39 0.56 11.14
CA ILE A 49 -0.41 -0.58 10.21
C ILE A 49 0.87 -0.55 9.35
N LEU A 50 1.19 0.57 8.72
CA LEU A 50 2.37 0.70 7.87
C LEU A 50 3.67 0.42 8.61
N ARG A 51 3.81 0.89 9.86
CA ARG A 51 4.97 0.60 10.71
C ARG A 51 5.12 -0.90 10.99
N VAL A 52 4.03 -1.61 11.22
CA VAL A 52 4.07 -3.07 11.40
C VAL A 52 4.43 -3.77 10.10
N LEU A 53 3.85 -3.36 8.96
CA LEU A 53 4.16 -3.94 7.66
C LEU A 53 5.62 -3.72 7.24
N ALA A 54 6.23 -2.60 7.63
CA ALA A 54 7.65 -2.32 7.40
C ALA A 54 8.60 -3.33 8.08
N GLN A 55 8.12 -4.03 9.12
CA GLN A 55 8.91 -5.02 9.86
C GLN A 55 8.80 -6.44 9.29
N VAL A 56 8.00 -6.66 8.24
CA VAL A 56 7.80 -7.99 7.66
C VAL A 56 8.85 -8.27 6.58
N GLU A 57 9.73 -9.23 6.81
CA GLU A 57 10.88 -9.51 5.93
C GLU A 57 10.47 -9.92 4.50
N ASP A 58 9.48 -10.82 4.37
CA ASP A 58 9.03 -11.36 3.08
C ASP A 58 7.95 -10.53 2.37
N PHE A 59 7.65 -9.34 2.88
CA PHE A 59 6.67 -8.45 2.25
C PHE A 59 7.40 -7.44 1.36
N ALA A 60 7.23 -7.54 0.04
CA ALA A 60 8.01 -6.73 -0.91
C ALA A 60 7.98 -5.20 -0.63
N PRO A 61 6.84 -4.58 -0.27
CA PRO A 61 6.80 -3.17 0.11
C PRO A 61 7.51 -2.83 1.43
N ALA A 62 7.80 -3.80 2.30
CA ALA A 62 8.41 -3.55 3.60
C ALA A 62 9.79 -2.89 3.51
N ARG A 63 10.62 -3.27 2.52
CA ARG A 63 11.93 -2.65 2.31
C ARG A 63 11.78 -1.14 2.07
N ARG A 64 10.91 -0.76 1.13
CA ARG A 64 10.65 0.65 0.82
C ARG A 64 10.03 1.38 2.02
N LEU A 65 9.08 0.77 2.72
CA LEU A 65 8.48 1.39 3.91
C LEU A 65 9.51 1.66 5.02
N ARG A 66 10.57 0.84 5.16
CA ARG A 66 11.67 1.07 6.11
C ARG A 66 12.57 2.25 5.74
N GLU A 67 12.64 2.57 4.45
CA GLU A 67 13.44 3.69 3.93
C GLU A 67 12.69 5.03 4.05
N MET A 68 11.40 5.01 4.37
CA MET A 68 10.53 6.19 4.47
C MET A 68 10.30 6.64 5.91
N ASP A 69 10.05 7.93 6.12
CA ASP A 69 9.64 8.44 7.42
C ASP A 69 8.12 8.30 7.57
N ILE A 70 7.68 7.09 7.94
CA ILE A 70 6.24 6.76 8.12
C ILE A 70 5.54 7.71 9.12
N ARG A 71 6.26 8.43 9.98
CA ARG A 71 5.64 9.37 10.92
C ARG A 71 5.26 10.68 10.25
N HIS A 72 6.11 11.19 9.36
CA HIS A 72 5.99 12.54 8.83
C HIS A 72 5.61 12.58 7.34
N ASP A 73 5.97 11.55 6.56
CA ASP A 73 5.70 11.53 5.13
C ASP A 73 4.18 11.53 4.84
N PRO A 74 3.74 12.20 3.76
CA PRO A 74 2.35 12.15 3.31
C PRO A 74 1.89 10.72 2.98
N LEU A 75 0.66 10.36 3.38
CA LEU A 75 0.07 9.06 3.02
C LEU A 75 0.11 8.73 1.51
N PRO A 76 -0.09 9.69 0.58
CA PRO A 76 0.08 9.45 -0.85
C PRO A 76 1.48 9.00 -1.29
N GLU A 77 2.51 9.37 -0.57
CA GLU A 77 3.88 8.94 -0.87
C GLU A 77 4.15 7.54 -0.32
N LEU A 78 3.58 7.24 0.85
CA LEU A 78 3.71 5.97 1.57
C LEU A 78 2.92 4.83 0.89
N ILE A 79 1.67 5.11 0.52
CA ILE A 79 0.74 4.17 -0.10
C ILE A 79 0.51 4.69 -1.52
N ARG A 80 1.25 4.18 -2.51
CA ARG A 80 1.10 4.60 -3.92
C ARG A 80 0.19 3.61 -4.66
N PRO A 81 -1.15 3.74 -4.60
CA PRO A 81 -2.09 2.71 -5.08
C PRO A 81 -2.18 2.62 -6.61
N TYR A 82 -1.72 3.63 -7.35
CA TYR A 82 -1.86 3.73 -8.81
C TYR A 82 -0.55 4.18 -9.49
N ASP A 83 0.57 3.81 -8.89
CA ASP A 83 1.91 4.16 -9.33
C ASP A 83 2.83 2.94 -9.20
N TYR A 84 3.88 2.80 -9.99
CA TYR A 84 4.64 1.55 -10.04
C TYR A 84 5.98 1.63 -9.26
N PRO A 85 6.31 0.64 -8.42
CA PRO A 85 5.48 -0.49 -7.99
C PRO A 85 4.33 -0.03 -7.09
N TRP A 86 3.14 -0.61 -7.31
CA TRP A 86 1.92 -0.15 -6.65
C TRP A 86 1.70 -0.87 -5.34
N PHE A 87 1.16 -0.13 -4.37
CA PHE A 87 0.87 -0.63 -3.03
C PHE A 87 -0.39 0.03 -2.50
N ARG A 88 -1.32 -0.77 -1.98
CA ARG A 88 -2.54 -0.31 -1.32
C ARG A 88 -2.93 -1.18 -0.14
N LEU A 89 -3.55 -0.56 0.85
CA LEU A 89 -4.29 -1.24 1.90
C LEU A 89 -5.75 -1.42 1.51
N SER A 90 -6.32 -2.58 1.83
CA SER A 90 -7.74 -2.90 1.69
C SER A 90 -8.22 -3.80 2.82
N ASN A 91 -9.53 -3.95 2.98
CA ASN A 91 -10.17 -4.84 3.97
C ASN A 91 -9.63 -4.70 5.40
N ILE A 92 -9.35 -3.46 5.85
CA ILE A 92 -8.98 -3.17 7.23
C ILE A 92 -10.22 -3.33 8.11
N ARG A 93 -10.26 -4.36 8.97
CA ARG A 93 -11.41 -4.64 9.85
C ARG A 93 -11.01 -5.26 11.18
N TRP A 94 -11.75 -4.96 12.23
CA TRP A 94 -11.62 -5.61 13.53
C TRP A 94 -12.42 -6.92 13.56
N VAL A 95 -11.83 -7.96 14.14
CA VAL A 95 -12.41 -9.28 14.40
C VAL A 95 -12.07 -9.66 15.84
N GLY A 96 -12.97 -9.32 16.77
CA GLY A 96 -12.66 -9.37 18.20
C GLY A 96 -11.52 -8.40 18.53
N GLU A 97 -10.43 -8.92 19.10
CA GLU A 97 -9.22 -8.15 19.46
C GLU A 97 -8.19 -8.04 18.32
N LEU A 98 -8.47 -8.67 17.18
CA LEU A 98 -7.57 -8.73 16.04
C LEU A 98 -7.98 -7.73 14.97
N LEU A 99 -7.00 -7.16 14.28
CA LEU A 99 -7.17 -6.29 13.13
C LEU A 99 -6.66 -7.03 11.89
N GLU A 100 -7.57 -7.40 11.00
CA GLU A 100 -7.20 -7.95 9.69
C GLU A 100 -6.95 -6.81 8.70
N VAL A 101 -5.88 -6.92 7.92
CA VAL A 101 -5.48 -5.95 6.88
C VAL A 101 -5.03 -6.71 5.64
N ASN A 102 -5.62 -6.41 4.49
CA ASN A 102 -5.07 -6.87 3.22
C ASN A 102 -4.12 -5.81 2.65
N ALA A 103 -2.86 -6.18 2.49
CA ALA A 103 -1.87 -5.38 1.79
C ALA A 103 -1.74 -5.94 0.36
N VAL A 104 -2.13 -5.14 -0.63
CA VAL A 104 -2.08 -5.53 -2.03
C VAL A 104 -0.95 -4.78 -2.69
N HIS A 105 -0.05 -5.50 -3.33
CA HIS A 105 1.06 -4.92 -4.07
C HIS A 105 1.25 -5.65 -5.39
N GLY A 106 1.85 -4.99 -6.36
CA GLY A 106 2.18 -5.65 -7.61
C GLY A 106 3.43 -5.05 -8.23
N MET A 107 4.31 -5.95 -8.65
CA MET A 107 5.37 -5.65 -9.61
C MET A 107 5.00 -6.16 -11.02
N GLU A 108 3.88 -6.86 -11.21
CA GLU A 108 3.39 -7.29 -12.53
C GLU A 108 1.86 -7.09 -12.64
N ARG A 109 1.27 -7.38 -13.82
CA ARG A 109 -0.18 -7.21 -14.10
C ARG A 109 -1.08 -7.95 -13.09
N ALA A 110 -0.59 -9.04 -12.49
CA ALA A 110 -1.24 -9.74 -11.40
C ALA A 110 -0.62 -9.30 -10.07
N GLY A 111 -1.27 -8.38 -9.36
CA GLY A 111 -0.84 -8.03 -8.01
C GLY A 111 -1.08 -9.17 -7.02
N GLY A 112 -0.15 -9.36 -6.08
CA GLY A 112 -0.33 -10.22 -4.92
C GLY A 112 -1.09 -9.49 -3.82
N ALA A 113 -2.14 -10.11 -3.30
CA ALA A 113 -2.79 -9.68 -2.06
C ALA A 113 -2.30 -10.58 -0.92
N GLN A 114 -1.68 -9.98 0.11
CA GLN A 114 -1.28 -10.67 1.32
C GLN A 114 -2.13 -10.18 2.49
N MET A 115 -2.69 -11.11 3.26
CA MET A 115 -3.46 -10.80 4.46
C MET A 115 -2.55 -10.79 5.68
N PHE A 116 -2.68 -9.76 6.50
CA PHE A 116 -1.97 -9.59 7.77
C PHE A 116 -2.98 -9.53 8.90
N VAL A 117 -2.74 -10.32 9.94
CA VAL A 117 -3.53 -10.28 11.17
C VAL A 117 -2.67 -9.59 12.21
N LEU A 118 -3.13 -8.44 12.69
CA LEU A 118 -2.44 -7.61 13.67
C LEU A 118 -3.18 -7.71 15.01
N ARG A 119 -2.45 -7.81 16.12
CA ARG A 119 -3.04 -7.77 17.46
C ARG A 119 -2.80 -6.41 18.09
N HIS A 120 -3.82 -5.87 18.75
CA HIS A 120 -3.66 -4.69 19.59
C HIS A 120 -3.04 -5.08 20.94
N THR A 121 -1.96 -4.41 21.32
CA THR A 121 -1.26 -4.61 22.60
C THR A 121 -1.15 -3.28 23.34
N ALA A 122 -0.75 -3.30 24.61
CA ALA A 122 -0.48 -2.06 25.36
C ALA A 122 0.57 -1.15 24.69
N ALA A 123 1.47 -1.73 23.87
CA ALA A 123 2.50 -1.00 23.13
C ALA A 123 2.08 -0.61 21.69
N GLY A 124 0.82 -0.85 21.30
CA GLY A 124 0.28 -0.62 19.95
C GLY A 124 0.04 -1.91 19.15
N LEU A 125 -0.05 -1.78 17.82
CA LEU A 125 -0.27 -2.93 16.93
C LEU A 125 1.01 -3.76 16.77
N ARG A 126 0.86 -5.08 16.74
CA ARG A 126 1.93 -6.05 16.42
C ARG A 126 1.44 -7.06 15.40
N LEU A 127 2.35 -7.58 14.58
CA LEU A 127 2.03 -8.71 13.72
C LEU A 127 1.71 -9.92 14.59
N HIS A 128 0.54 -10.52 14.38
CA HIS A 128 0.11 -11.72 15.07
C HIS A 128 0.26 -12.96 14.19
N ALA A 129 -0.16 -12.86 12.93
CA ALA A 129 -0.05 -13.92 11.94
C ALA A 129 -0.10 -13.36 10.51
N LEU A 130 0.44 -14.11 9.56
CA LEU A 130 0.14 -13.95 8.16
C LEU A 130 -1.12 -14.78 7.85
N GLY A 131 -2.15 -14.14 7.31
CA GLY A 131 -3.38 -14.83 6.94
C GLY A 131 -3.14 -15.68 5.70
N LEU A 132 -3.38 -16.99 5.79
CA LEU A 132 -3.47 -17.86 4.63
C LEU A 132 -4.80 -17.60 3.91
N ARG A 133 -4.82 -16.59 3.02
CA ARG A 133 -5.81 -16.55 1.95
C ARG A 133 -5.09 -16.37 0.63
N SER A 134 -4.78 -17.51 0.01
CA SER A 134 -4.57 -17.58 -1.44
C SER A 134 -5.82 -17.00 -2.09
N VAL A 135 -5.72 -15.80 -2.65
CA VAL A 135 -6.72 -15.32 -3.60
C VAL A 135 -6.35 -16.01 -4.90
N ALA A 136 -7.03 -17.13 -5.18
CA ALA A 136 -7.11 -17.71 -6.51
C ALA A 136 -7.85 -16.74 -7.45
#